data_AF-A0A3C0FZE4-F1
#
_entry.id   AF-A0A3C0FZE4-F1
#
_cell.length_a   1.000
_cell.length_b   1.000
_cell.length_c   1.000
_cell.angle_alpha   90.00
_cell.angle_beta   90.00
_cell.angle_gamma   90.00
#
_symmetry.space_group_name_H-M   'P 1'
#
loop_
_entity.id
_entity.type
_entity.pdbx_description
1 polymer ?
#
loop_
_entity_poly.entity_id
_entity_poly.type
_entity_poly.pdbx_seq_one_letter_code
_entity_poly.pdbx_strand_id
1 'polypeptide(L)'
;MTETKRWLRNIKDGEIYGWNEILAENPLTEEVTEEEAFPEKHMPKKQKGRPKKVNLETKNIPDPKGTTPPELAEEASKGLVRARNSKGHYVADDPDTPENEAWEEVSDTK
;
A
#
# COMPACT_ATOMS: atom_id res chain seq x y z
N MET A 1 -5.98 -45.52 -19.66
CA MET A 1 -6.05 -45.91 -18.24
C MET A 1 -5.69 -44.67 -17.45
N THR A 2 -6.64 -44.04 -16.76
CA THR A 2 -6.33 -42.90 -15.88
C THR A 2 -5.67 -43.47 -14.63
N GLU A 3 -4.36 -43.30 -14.50
CA GLU A 3 -3.63 -43.66 -13.28
C GLU A 3 -4.26 -42.91 -12.11
N THR A 4 -4.82 -43.65 -11.15
CA THR A 4 -5.30 -43.10 -9.88
C THR A 4 -4.08 -42.68 -9.07
N LYS A 5 -3.66 -41.42 -9.25
CA LYS A 5 -2.54 -40.84 -8.50
C LYS A 5 -2.89 -40.81 -7.02
N ARG A 6 -2.11 -41.53 -6.22
CA ARG A 6 -2.15 -41.52 -4.75
C ARG A 6 -1.22 -40.43 -4.25
N TRP A 7 -1.57 -39.81 -3.13
CA TRP A 7 -0.82 -38.72 -2.52
C TRP A 7 -0.52 -39.04 -1.04
N LEU A 8 0.60 -38.52 -0.54
CA LEU A 8 1.01 -38.63 0.85
C LEU A 8 1.12 -37.21 1.43
N ARG A 9 0.48 -36.94 2.58
CA ARG A 9 0.59 -35.66 3.28
C ARG A 9 1.46 -35.83 4.52
N ASN A 10 2.42 -34.93 4.72
CA ASN A 10 3.19 -34.87 5.95
C ASN A 10 2.37 -34.19 7.05
N ILE A 11 2.22 -34.84 8.20
CA ILE A 11 1.40 -34.37 9.32
C ILE A 11 2.00 -33.11 9.97
N LYS A 12 3.33 -32.95 9.94
CA LYS A 12 4.01 -31.83 10.61
C LYS A 12 3.97 -30.54 9.79
N ASP A 13 4.33 -30.66 8.52
CA ASP A 13 4.59 -29.50 7.66
C ASP A 13 3.45 -29.25 6.66
N GLY A 14 2.54 -30.20 6.48
CA GLY A 14 1.45 -30.13 5.51
C GLY A 14 1.89 -30.29 4.05
N GLU A 15 3.18 -30.58 3.82
CA GLU A 15 3.71 -30.85 2.48
C GLU A 15 3.06 -32.10 1.87
N ILE A 16 2.85 -32.07 0.56
CA ILE A 16 2.20 -33.14 -0.20
C ILE A 16 3.20 -33.75 -1.17
N TYR A 17 3.37 -35.06 -1.08
CA TYR A 17 4.22 -35.85 -1.95
C TYR A 17 3.39 -36.77 -2.84
N GLY A 18 3.93 -37.10 -4.02
CA GLY A 18 3.42 -38.24 -4.77
C GLY A 18 3.67 -39.53 -4.00
N TRP A 19 2.74 -40.48 -4.10
CA TRP A 19 2.87 -41.75 -3.38
C TRP A 19 4.16 -42.49 -3.76
N ASN A 20 4.89 -42.92 -2.74
CA ASN A 20 6.11 -43.72 -2.84
C ASN A 20 6.16 -44.67 -1.64
N GLU A 21 6.53 -45.94 -1.86
CA GLU A 21 6.66 -46.99 -0.84
C GLU A 21 7.49 -46.53 0.36
N ILE A 22 8.62 -45.85 0.12
CA ILE A 22 9.53 -45.39 1.18
C ILE A 22 8.85 -44.35 2.09
N LEU A 23 8.02 -43.49 1.52
CA LEU A 23 7.31 -42.46 2.28
C LEU A 23 6.03 -43.01 2.90
N ALA A 24 5.40 -44.03 2.32
CA ALA A 24 4.21 -44.66 2.88
C ALA A 24 4.51 -45.43 4.19
N GLU A 25 5.71 -45.98 4.34
CA GLU A 25 6.14 -46.66 5.58
C GLU A 25 6.48 -45.69 6.73
N ASN A 26 6.67 -44.40 6.43
CA ASN A 26 7.03 -43.42 7.44
C ASN A 26 5.81 -43.00 8.27
N PRO A 27 5.86 -43.09 9.62
CA PRO A 27 4.73 -42.74 10.49
C PRO A 27 4.34 -41.27 10.48
N LEU A 28 5.15 -40.38 9.88
CA LEU A 28 4.85 -38.94 9.78
C LEU A 28 4.06 -38.58 8.52
N THR A 29 3.82 -39.53 7.64
CA THR A 29 3.15 -39.33 6.34
C THR A 29 1.89 -40.18 6.26
N GLU A 30 0.79 -39.55 5.89
CA GLU A 30 -0.53 -40.19 5.77
C GLU A 30 -0.97 -40.24 4.30
N GLU A 31 -1.60 -41.35 3.90
CA GLU A 31 -2.18 -41.48 2.57
C GLU A 31 -3.45 -40.62 2.46
N VAL A 32 -3.45 -39.70 1.51
CA VAL A 32 -4.56 -38.77 1.27
C VAL A 32 -5.00 -38.83 -0.20
N THR A 33 -6.27 -38.49 -0.41
CA THR A 33 -6.84 -38.38 -1.76
C THR A 33 -6.45 -37.06 -2.44
N GLU A 34 -6.57 -36.98 -3.77
CA GLU A 34 -6.24 -35.74 -4.50
C GLU A 34 -7.10 -34.55 -4.07
N GLU A 35 -8.35 -34.79 -3.67
CA GLU A 35 -9.27 -33.74 -3.20
C GLU A 35 -8.82 -33.15 -1.85
N GLU A 36 -8.29 -33.99 -0.96
CA GLU A 36 -7.75 -33.59 0.35
C GLU A 36 -6.36 -32.96 0.23
N ALA A 37 -5.54 -33.46 -0.71
CA ALA A 37 -4.22 -32.93 -1.00
C ALA A 37 -4.31 -31.56 -1.70
N PHE A 38 -5.16 -31.42 -2.71
CA PHE A 38 -5.32 -30.17 -3.45
C PHE A 38 -6.73 -29.58 -3.35
N PRO A 39 -7.19 -29.17 -2.15
CA PRO A 39 -8.49 -28.53 -2.00
C PRO A 39 -8.64 -27.29 -2.90
N GLU A 40 -7.55 -26.55 -3.10
CA GLU A 40 -7.54 -25.36 -3.95
C GLU A 40 -7.87 -25.62 -5.43
N LYS A 41 -7.50 -26.79 -5.97
CA LYS A 41 -7.84 -27.15 -7.34
C LYS A 41 -9.33 -27.46 -7.51
N HIS A 42 -9.96 -27.94 -6.43
CA HIS A 42 -11.35 -28.39 -6.42
C HIS A 42 -12.33 -27.35 -5.83
N MET A 43 -11.84 -26.24 -5.27
CA MET A 43 -12.71 -25.14 -4.84
C MET A 43 -13.41 -24.49 -6.05
N PRO A 44 -14.74 -24.29 -6.02
CA PRO A 44 -15.46 -23.68 -7.13
C PRO A 44 -14.99 -22.23 -7.31
N LYS A 45 -14.54 -21.90 -8.54
CA LYS A 45 -14.09 -20.57 -8.97
C LYS A 45 -15.18 -19.48 -8.97
N LYS A 46 -16.29 -19.67 -8.25
CA LYS A 46 -17.39 -18.70 -8.19
C LYS A 46 -17.07 -17.57 -7.21
N GLN A 47 -15.98 -16.87 -7.48
CA GLN A 47 -15.74 -15.56 -6.91
C GLN A 47 -16.81 -14.63 -7.49
N LYS A 48 -17.77 -14.20 -6.66
CA LYS A 48 -18.65 -13.09 -7.02
C LYS A 48 -17.74 -11.90 -7.34
N GLY A 49 -17.60 -11.56 -8.62
CA GLY A 49 -16.83 -10.42 -9.04
C GLY A 49 -17.30 -9.18 -8.31
N ARG A 50 -16.37 -8.36 -7.80
CA ARG A 50 -16.73 -7.08 -7.22
C ARG A 50 -17.45 -6.26 -8.30
N PRO A 51 -18.55 -5.55 -7.99
CA PRO A 51 -19.16 -4.65 -8.95
C PRO A 51 -18.11 -3.68 -9.49
N LYS A 52 -18.06 -3.55 -10.82
CA LYS A 52 -17.08 -2.73 -11.55
C LYS A 52 -17.23 -1.23 -11.28
N LYS A 53 -18.39 -0.81 -10.78
CA LYS A 53 -18.75 0.59 -10.58
C LYS A 53 -19.05 0.85 -9.10
N VAL A 54 -18.15 1.59 -8.46
CA VAL A 54 -18.42 2.26 -7.19
C VAL A 54 -19.23 3.52 -7.51
N ASN A 55 -20.24 3.86 -6.72
CA ASN A 55 -20.89 5.17 -6.84
C ASN A 55 -20.01 6.22 -6.17
N LEU A 56 -19.48 7.18 -6.94
CA LEU A 56 -18.63 8.28 -6.46
C LEU A 56 -19.42 9.56 -6.16
N GLU A 57 -20.74 9.53 -6.24
CA GLU A 57 -21.58 10.70 -5.95
C GLU A 57 -21.46 11.12 -4.49
N THR A 58 -20.88 12.30 -4.26
CA THR A 58 -20.84 12.95 -2.94
C THR A 58 -21.93 14.03 -2.91
N LYS A 59 -23.09 13.72 -2.30
CA LYS A 59 -24.31 14.55 -2.37
C LYS A 59 -24.25 15.90 -1.64
N ASN A 60 -23.27 16.10 -0.76
CA ASN A 60 -23.09 17.35 -0.03
C ASN A 60 -21.61 17.54 0.23
N ILE A 61 -20.93 18.22 -0.70
CA ILE A 61 -19.63 18.84 -0.40
C ILE A 61 -19.99 20.20 0.18
N PRO A 62 -19.83 20.43 1.50
CA PRO A 62 -19.94 21.79 2.01
C PRO A 62 -18.89 22.61 1.28
N ASP A 63 -19.32 23.64 0.55
CA ASP A 63 -18.45 24.52 -0.22
C ASP A 63 -17.51 25.19 0.80
N PRO A 64 -16.22 24.81 0.89
CA PRO A 64 -15.34 25.30 1.92
C PRO A 64 -14.78 26.66 1.47
N LYS A 65 -15.63 27.54 0.93
CA LYS A 65 -15.32 28.96 0.92
C LYS A 65 -15.48 29.47 2.34
N GLY A 66 -14.65 28.93 3.23
CA GLY A 66 -14.36 29.58 4.49
C GLY A 66 -13.84 30.97 4.17
N THR A 67 -14.33 31.97 4.90
CA THR A 67 -13.69 33.27 4.90
C THR A 67 -12.30 33.06 5.50
N THR A 68 -11.24 33.18 4.68
CA THR A 68 -9.91 33.32 5.25
C THR A 68 -9.90 34.63 6.03
N PRO A 69 -9.50 34.64 7.31
CA PRO A 69 -9.28 35.88 8.03
C PRO A 69 -8.41 36.83 7.20
N PRO A 70 -8.72 38.14 7.16
CA PRO A 70 -7.98 39.09 6.34
C PRO A 70 -6.48 39.09 6.66
N GLU A 71 -6.10 38.90 7.93
CA GLU A 71 -4.69 38.82 8.36
C GLU A 71 -3.92 37.68 7.70
N LEU A 72 -4.52 36.48 7.62
CA LEU A 72 -3.89 35.32 6.96
C LEU A 72 -3.82 35.49 5.43
N ALA A 73 -4.81 36.17 4.84
CA ALA A 73 -4.81 36.47 3.41
C ALA A 73 -3.72 37.50 3.06
N GLU A 74 -3.54 38.52 3.90
CA GLU A 74 -2.47 39.50 3.77
C GLU A 74 -1.09 38.86 3.91
N GLU A 75 -0.88 38.02 4.92
CA GLU A 75 0.38 37.29 5.11
C GLU A 75 0.69 36.37 3.93
N ALA A 76 -0.29 35.59 3.45
CA ALA A 76 -0.12 34.72 2.29
C ALA A 76 0.11 35.50 0.98
N SER A 77 -0.30 36.76 0.91
CA SER A 77 -0.06 37.64 -0.24
C SER A 77 1.32 38.28 -0.23
N LYS A 78 2.07 38.22 0.89
CA LYS A 78 3.45 38.70 0.96
C LYS A 78 4.32 37.85 0.04
N GLY A 79 5.08 38.50 -0.85
CA GLY A 79 6.03 37.82 -1.71
C GLY A 79 7.26 37.35 -0.92
N LEU A 80 7.52 36.05 -0.90
CA LEU A 80 8.76 35.47 -0.39
C LEU A 80 9.61 34.95 -1.56
N VAL A 81 10.92 35.20 -1.53
CA VAL A 81 11.87 34.64 -2.50
C VAL A 81 12.90 33.77 -1.81
N ARG A 82 13.48 32.82 -2.55
CA ARG A 82 14.46 31.90 -1.98
C ARG A 82 15.77 32.62 -1.68
N ALA A 83 16.19 32.58 -0.42
CA ALA A 83 17.45 33.17 0.03
C ALA A 83 18.66 32.51 -0.64
N ARG A 84 19.69 33.31 -0.96
CA ARG A 84 20.96 32.85 -1.54
C ARG A 84 22.15 33.30 -0.68
N ASN A 85 23.17 32.45 -0.58
CA ASN A 85 24.42 32.80 0.09
C ASN A 85 25.34 33.64 -0.82
N SER A 86 26.46 34.11 -0.27
CA SER A 86 27.46 34.92 -1.00
C SER A 86 28.09 34.23 -2.23
N LYS A 87 27.95 32.91 -2.34
CA LYS A 87 28.39 32.12 -3.50
C LYS A 87 27.26 31.90 -4.53
N GLY A 88 26.08 32.45 -4.28
CA GLY A 88 24.89 32.31 -5.13
C GLY A 88 24.14 30.98 -4.99
N HIS A 89 24.48 30.13 -4.01
CA HIS A 89 23.73 28.89 -3.74
C HIS A 89 22.55 29.17 -2.82
N TYR A 90 21.47 28.39 -2.95
CA TYR A 90 20.32 28.48 -2.05
C TYR A 90 20.71 28.13 -0.61
N VAL A 91 20.18 28.90 0.32
CA VAL A 91 20.26 28.62 1.76
C VAL A 91 19.24 27.52 2.08
N ALA A 92 19.65 26.56 2.91
CA ALA A 92 18.76 25.51 3.42
C ALA A 92 18.13 25.97 4.74
N ASP A 93 16.97 25.40 5.06
CA ASP A 93 16.29 25.67 6.33
C ASP A 93 16.95 24.86 7.45
N ASP A 94 17.38 25.52 8.52
CA ASP A 94 17.96 24.87 9.69
C ASP A 94 16.84 24.52 10.69
N PRO A 95 16.57 23.23 10.97
CA PRO A 95 15.49 22.84 11.88
C PRO A 95 15.73 23.28 13.34
N ASP A 96 16.94 23.73 13.69
CA ASP A 96 17.29 24.21 15.04
C ASP A 96 17.01 25.71 15.24
N THR A 97 16.66 26.47 14.18
CA THR A 97 16.27 27.88 14.28
C THR A 97 14.75 28.07 14.19
N PRO A 98 14.16 28.99 14.97
CA PRO A 98 12.71 29.21 14.99
C PRO A 98 12.18 29.98 13.77
N GLU A 99 13.05 30.62 12.99
CA GLU A 99 12.71 31.39 11.80
C GLU A 99 13.24 30.68 10.54
N ASN A 100 12.50 30.77 9.42
CA ASN A 100 12.86 30.07 8.19
C ASN A 100 13.94 30.84 7.39
N GLU A 101 15.15 30.31 7.33
CA GLU A 101 16.30 30.93 6.64
C GLU A 101 16.32 30.68 5.13
N ALA A 102 15.49 29.76 4.63
CA ALA A 102 15.46 29.41 3.21
C ALA A 102 14.74 30.46 2.35
N TRP A 103 14.00 31.38 2.98
CA TRP A 103 13.20 32.41 2.32
C TRP A 103 13.50 33.80 2.88
N GLU A 104 13.50 34.81 2.01
CA GLU A 104 13.60 36.23 2.38
C GLU A 104 12.32 36.96 1.92
N GLU A 105 11.81 37.87 2.76
CA GLU A 105 10.68 38.70 2.41
C GLU A 105 11.10 39.72 1.34
N VAL A 106 10.39 39.74 0.22
CA VAL A 106 10.51 40.82 -0.75
C VAL A 106 9.51 41.88 -0.33
N SER A 107 10.00 42.94 0.31
CA SER A 107 9.22 44.17 0.36
C SER A 107 8.98 44.61 -1.09
N ASP A 108 7.72 44.70 -1.52
CA ASP A 108 7.32 45.25 -2.82
C ASP A 108 7.75 46.73 -2.91
N THR A 109 9.04 47.01 -3.05
CA THR A 109 9.55 48.29 -3.53
C THR A 109 9.33 48.30 -5.03
N LYS A 110 8.15 48.75 -5.42
CA LYS A 110 7.80 49.12 -6.79
C LYS A 110 8.58 50.34 -7.27
#